data_AF-A0A6P2FGH6-F1
#
_entry.id   AF-A0A6P2FGH6-F1
#
_cell.length_a   1.000
_cell.length_b   1.000
_cell.length_c   1.000
_cell.angle_alpha   90.00
_cell.angle_beta   90.00
_cell.angle_gamma   90.00
#
_symmetry.space_group_name_H-M   'P 1'
#
loop_
_entity.id
_entity.type
_entity.pdbx_description
1 polymer ?
#
loop_
_entity_poly.entity_id
_entity_poly.type
_entity_poly.pdbx_seq_one_letter_code
_entity_poly.pdbx_strand_id
1 'polypeptide(L)'
;MNMMYPLPAHYGALLALCMAGLLALWWFMLGSRYLSRRRLLRRRIALATPSDTAPPEAFAEPGAAVARVREQLLSSPALRGLHQPLYDLPWLLFIGDADASLPALLTAARRETSVPPGQGTDEDGDFWRWHFLPTLVAIEARAAAVHEPATPYERGLWYRALLALADQRERLPLNGIVVCVNAIRLQGDAQHVAADAARLRQRVDEAAELLRLQLPIYLLVTGLERLAGYEILRETLPAAVRAQALGHRLSYTAAAAGRPDALFEPLALRLHALRMGLLSRQPEPARRQAIHAFVEQLRALQPGLRTFAQQLFDAPRGGHAGARWRGLYLVAAGDENRSAFVSDLFQRFLPADQPLAR
;
A
#
# COMPACT_ATOMS: atom_id res chain seq x y z
N MET A 1 -1.25 20.27 67.17
CA MET A 1 -0.35 21.13 66.35
C MET A 1 0.51 20.23 65.48
N ASN A 2 0.23 20.18 64.17
CA ASN A 2 1.02 19.38 63.22
C ASN A 2 2.35 20.09 62.93
N MET A 3 3.44 19.54 63.46
CA MET A 3 4.82 19.98 63.19
C MET A 3 5.22 19.52 61.77
N MET A 4 5.15 20.43 60.79
CA MET A 4 5.80 20.24 59.50
C MET A 4 7.31 20.33 59.70
N TYR A 5 8.00 19.20 59.54
CA TYR A 5 9.46 19.17 59.44
C TYR A 5 9.90 19.83 58.13
N PRO A 6 10.80 20.82 58.14
CA PRO A 6 11.31 21.42 56.91
C PRO A 6 12.16 20.39 56.16
N LEU A 7 11.73 20.03 54.95
CA LEU A 7 12.52 19.19 54.06
C LEU A 7 13.88 19.86 53.80
N PRO A 8 15.01 19.16 53.98
CA PRO A 8 16.33 19.75 53.74
C PRO A 8 16.51 20.21 52.29
N ALA A 9 17.08 21.40 52.09
CA ALA A 9 17.18 22.07 50.79
C ALA A 9 17.89 21.25 49.68
N HIS A 10 18.72 20.28 50.04
CA HIS A 10 19.44 19.42 49.10
C HIS A 10 18.55 18.39 48.38
N TYR A 11 17.40 18.01 48.96
CA TYR A 11 16.47 17.08 48.29
C TYR A 11 15.83 17.70 47.04
N GLY A 12 15.58 19.02 47.05
CA GLY A 12 15.03 19.72 45.89
C GLY A 12 15.98 19.71 44.68
N ALA A 13 17.28 19.89 44.91
CA ALA A 13 18.29 19.87 43.86
C ALA A 13 18.44 18.48 43.22
N LEU A 14 18.39 17.42 44.03
CA LEU A 14 18.54 16.04 43.56
C LEU A 14 17.30 15.59 42.75
N LEU A 15 16.11 15.99 43.19
CA LEU A 15 14.86 15.71 42.48
C LEU A 15 14.79 16.46 41.14
N ALA A 16 15.25 17.72 41.10
CA ALA A 16 15.39 18.48 39.86
C ALA A 16 16.35 17.83 38.85
N LEU A 17 17.49 17.30 39.33
CA LEU A 17 18.46 16.59 38.49
C LEU A 17 17.85 15.30 37.91
N CYS A 18 17.14 14.50 38.72
CA CYS A 18 16.45 13.30 38.26
C CYS A 18 15.35 13.60 37.23
N MET A 19 14.55 14.65 37.47
CA MET A 19 13.54 15.13 36.54
C MET A 19 14.16 15.59 35.21
N ALA A 20 15.26 16.35 35.25
CA ALA A 20 15.99 16.78 34.06
C ALA A 20 16.57 15.59 33.28
N GLY A 21 17.11 14.59 33.97
CA GLY A 21 17.59 13.35 33.37
C GLY A 21 16.47 12.55 32.69
N LEU A 22 15.31 12.42 33.35
CA LEU A 22 14.12 11.78 32.78
C LEU A 22 13.58 12.54 31.56
N LEU A 23 13.52 13.88 31.62
CA LEU A 23 13.12 14.71 30.48
C LEU A 23 14.10 14.60 29.32
N ALA A 24 15.40 14.57 29.59
CA ALA A 24 16.42 14.38 28.56
C ALA A 24 16.34 12.98 27.93
N LEU A 25 16.13 11.93 28.72
CA LEU A 25 15.95 10.56 28.23
C LEU A 25 14.64 10.43 27.44
N TRP A 26 13.56 11.03 27.91
CA TRP A 26 12.26 11.07 27.23
C TRP A 26 12.37 11.82 25.90
N TRP A 27 12.99 13.00 25.90
CA TRP A 27 13.29 13.78 24.71
C TRP A 27 14.21 13.02 23.75
N PHE A 28 15.21 12.31 24.26
CA PHE A 28 16.10 11.49 23.45
C PHE A 28 15.37 10.29 22.85
N MET A 29 14.50 9.60 23.59
CA MET A 29 13.72 8.48 23.06
C MET A 29 12.67 8.90 22.02
N LEU A 30 11.91 9.97 22.26
CA LEU A 30 10.93 10.48 21.30
C LEU A 30 11.62 11.18 20.12
N GLY A 31 12.58 12.04 20.42
CA GLY A 31 13.30 12.87 19.46
C GLY A 31 14.27 12.09 18.59
N SER A 32 15.00 11.09 19.11
CA SER A 32 15.96 10.33 18.30
C SER A 32 15.30 9.61 17.14
N ARG A 33 14.11 9.01 17.35
CA ARG A 33 13.35 8.34 16.28
C ARG A 33 12.86 9.35 15.23
N TYR A 34 12.40 10.52 15.67
CA TYR A 34 11.93 11.61 14.82
C TYR A 34 13.06 12.27 13.99
N LEU A 35 14.15 12.69 14.65
CA LEU A 35 15.29 13.35 14.02
C LEU A 35 16.08 12.41 13.10
N SER A 36 16.18 11.13 13.44
CA SER A 36 16.94 10.17 12.64
C SER A 36 16.27 9.81 11.30
N ARG A 37 14.92 9.73 11.26
CA ARG A 37 14.13 9.60 10.03
C ARG A 37 14.43 10.74 9.06
N ARG A 38 14.27 11.98 9.53
CA ARG A 38 14.50 13.20 8.73
C ARG A 38 15.94 13.35 8.26
N ARG A 39 16.92 12.99 9.11
CA ARG A 39 18.35 13.04 8.77
C ARG A 39 18.71 12.06 7.65
N LEU A 40 18.21 10.83 7.67
CA LEU A 40 18.49 9.85 6.61
C LEU A 40 17.90 10.27 5.26
N LEU A 41 16.63 10.69 5.25
CA LEU A 41 15.96 11.17 4.04
C LEU A 41 16.69 12.38 3.44
N ARG A 42 17.03 13.38 4.26
CA ARG A 42 17.78 14.56 3.79
C ARG A 42 19.17 14.21 3.23
N ARG A 43 19.85 13.24 3.84
CA ARG A 43 21.14 12.73 3.30
C ARG A 43 20.96 12.04 1.96
N ARG A 44 19.95 11.19 1.80
CA ARG A 44 19.67 10.50 0.52
C ARG A 44 19.26 11.47 -0.58
N ILE A 45 18.46 12.50 -0.27
CA ILE A 45 18.13 13.58 -1.22
C ILE A 45 19.40 14.30 -1.67
N ALA A 46 20.28 14.67 -0.74
CA ALA A 46 21.53 15.35 -1.08
C ALA A 46 22.47 14.51 -1.96
N LEU A 47 22.42 13.18 -1.84
CA LEU A 47 23.21 12.25 -2.66
C LEU A 47 22.58 11.97 -4.03
N ALA A 48 21.25 11.92 -4.11
CA ALA A 48 20.53 11.52 -5.32
C ALA A 48 20.24 12.68 -6.27
N THR A 49 20.20 13.91 -5.77
CA THR A 49 19.94 15.11 -6.56
C THR A 49 21.19 15.99 -6.59
N PRO A 50 22.11 15.79 -7.56
CA PRO A 50 23.15 16.77 -7.81
C PRO A 50 22.51 18.10 -8.25
N SER A 51 23.10 19.22 -7.82
CA SER A 51 22.52 20.58 -7.88
C SER A 51 22.05 21.05 -9.26
N ASP A 52 22.48 20.39 -10.35
CA ASP A 52 22.22 20.79 -11.74
C ASP A 52 21.07 20.05 -12.44
N THR A 53 20.32 19.18 -11.75
CA THR A 53 19.43 18.22 -12.43
C THR A 53 18.01 18.71 -12.74
N ALA A 54 17.45 19.68 -12.01
CA ALA A 54 16.15 20.29 -12.31
C ALA A 54 15.91 21.57 -11.49
N PRO A 55 14.96 22.45 -11.89
CA PRO A 55 14.61 23.65 -11.14
C PRO A 55 14.14 23.32 -9.71
N PRO A 56 14.46 24.14 -8.69
CA PRO A 56 14.04 23.92 -7.30
C PRO A 56 12.52 23.80 -7.13
N GLU A 57 11.75 24.48 -7.98
CA GLU A 57 10.28 24.50 -7.96
C GLU A 57 9.67 23.14 -8.26
N ALA A 58 10.24 22.39 -9.22
CA ALA A 58 9.78 21.04 -9.57
C ALA A 58 9.92 20.06 -8.39
N PHE A 59 10.89 20.31 -7.51
CA PHE A 59 11.10 19.53 -6.29
C PHE A 59 10.26 19.98 -5.09
N ALA A 60 9.56 21.13 -5.18
CA ALA A 60 8.67 21.63 -4.13
C ALA A 60 7.26 21.01 -4.21
N GLU A 61 6.85 20.61 -5.42
CA GLU A 61 5.54 19.98 -5.71
C GLU A 61 5.16 18.85 -4.73
N PRO A 62 6.02 17.84 -4.45
CA PRO A 62 5.66 16.76 -3.54
C PRO A 62 5.31 17.25 -2.13
N GLY A 63 6.00 18.28 -1.63
CA GLY A 63 5.73 18.88 -0.32
C GLY A 63 4.40 19.62 -0.28
N ALA A 64 4.14 20.42 -1.32
CA ALA A 64 2.89 21.18 -1.46
C ALA A 64 1.68 20.25 -1.63
N ALA A 65 1.80 19.17 -2.40
CA ALA A 65 0.73 18.18 -2.59
C ALA A 65 0.31 17.51 -1.28
N VAL A 66 1.27 17.05 -0.45
CA VAL A 66 0.93 16.43 0.84
C VAL A 66 0.31 17.44 1.81
N ALA A 67 0.76 18.69 1.80
CA ALA A 67 0.17 19.76 2.62
C ALA A 67 -1.29 20.03 2.22
N ARG A 68 -1.58 20.16 0.92
CA ARG A 68 -2.94 20.31 0.38
C ARG A 68 -3.86 19.16 0.80
N VAL A 69 -3.39 17.92 0.64
CA VAL A 69 -4.12 16.71 1.06
C VAL A 69 -4.45 16.73 2.55
N ARG A 70 -3.47 17.12 3.39
CA ARG A 70 -3.67 17.25 4.83
C ARG A 70 -4.74 18.30 5.15
N GLU A 71 -4.67 19.48 4.54
CA GLU A 71 -5.63 20.56 4.75
C GLU A 71 -7.04 20.16 4.29
N GLN A 72 -7.15 19.48 3.15
CA GLN A 72 -8.42 18.96 2.64
C GLN A 72 -9.03 17.91 3.56
N LEU A 73 -8.23 16.97 4.06
CA LEU A 73 -8.71 15.97 5.03
C LEU A 73 -9.23 16.64 6.30
N LEU A 74 -8.47 17.58 6.87
CA LEU A 74 -8.88 18.29 8.08
C LEU A 74 -10.14 19.13 7.87
N SER A 75 -10.38 19.61 6.64
CA SER A 75 -11.55 20.42 6.28
C SER A 75 -12.76 19.57 5.83
N SER A 76 -12.58 18.27 5.59
CA SER A 76 -13.61 17.40 5.02
C SER A 76 -14.75 17.13 6.01
N PRO A 77 -16.02 17.34 5.61
CA PRO A 77 -17.17 17.04 6.46
C PRO A 77 -17.31 15.54 6.75
N ALA A 78 -16.77 14.67 5.88
CA ALA A 78 -16.83 13.22 6.04
C ALA A 78 -16.03 12.70 7.26
N LEU A 79 -15.11 13.52 7.79
CA LEU A 79 -14.28 13.18 8.93
C LEU A 79 -14.71 13.90 10.22
N ARG A 80 -15.82 14.65 10.18
CA ARG A 80 -16.41 15.29 11.37
C ARG A 80 -16.88 14.22 12.36
N GLY A 81 -16.24 14.18 13.53
CA GLY A 81 -16.55 13.21 14.60
C GLY A 81 -15.41 12.22 14.88
N LEU A 82 -14.38 12.18 14.03
CA LEU A 82 -13.16 11.42 14.30
C LEU A 82 -12.27 12.17 15.31
N HIS A 83 -11.68 11.42 16.25
CA HIS A 83 -10.80 12.01 17.28
C HIS A 83 -9.46 12.45 16.68
N GLN A 84 -8.95 11.72 15.69
CA GLN A 84 -7.70 12.01 15.00
C GLN A 84 -7.89 11.80 13.49
N PRO A 85 -8.53 12.73 12.76
CA PRO A 85 -8.93 12.53 11.36
C PRO A 85 -7.78 12.15 10.40
N LEU A 86 -6.54 12.57 10.70
CA LEU A 86 -5.35 12.19 9.92
C LEU A 86 -4.84 10.76 10.17
N TYR A 87 -5.22 10.14 11.28
CA TYR A 87 -4.71 8.84 11.72
C TYR A 87 -5.79 7.76 11.81
N ASP A 88 -7.05 8.16 11.90
CA ASP A 88 -8.22 7.26 11.92
C ASP A 88 -8.52 6.68 10.52
N LEU A 89 -8.09 7.36 9.45
CA LEU A 89 -8.06 6.81 8.08
C LEU A 89 -6.67 6.24 7.75
N PRO A 90 -6.55 5.00 7.26
CA PRO A 90 -5.27 4.45 6.82
C PRO A 90 -4.82 5.10 5.51
N TRP A 91 -3.53 5.42 5.39
CA TRP A 91 -2.92 5.82 4.14
C TRP A 91 -2.12 4.66 3.58
N LEU A 92 -2.46 4.21 2.38
CA LEU A 92 -1.79 3.10 1.71
C LEU A 92 -1.12 3.59 0.45
N LEU A 93 0.15 3.24 0.28
CA LEU A 93 0.90 3.53 -0.94
C LEU A 93 0.70 2.40 -1.95
N PHE A 94 0.14 2.72 -3.11
CA PHE A 94 -0.02 1.80 -4.23
C PHE A 94 1.15 1.99 -5.19
N ILE A 95 1.91 0.92 -5.41
CA ILE A 95 3.03 0.90 -6.36
C ILE A 95 2.83 -0.22 -7.37
N GLY A 96 3.23 0.03 -8.61
CA GLY A 96 3.13 -0.93 -9.70
C GLY A 96 3.61 -0.29 -11.00
N ASP A 97 4.07 -1.13 -11.93
CA ASP A 97 4.47 -0.67 -13.26
C ASP A 97 3.25 -0.13 -14.04
N ALA A 98 3.49 0.53 -15.18
CA ALA A 98 2.42 1.10 -16.01
C ALA A 98 1.35 0.05 -16.38
N ASP A 99 1.76 -1.19 -16.64
CA ASP A 99 0.87 -2.31 -16.97
C ASP A 99 -0.09 -2.65 -15.82
N ALA A 100 0.29 -2.41 -14.56
CA ALA A 100 -0.55 -2.67 -13.40
C ALA A 100 -1.82 -1.81 -13.39
N SER A 101 -1.87 -0.75 -14.21
CA SER A 101 -3.07 0.07 -14.46
C SER A 101 -3.68 0.65 -13.16
N LEU A 102 -2.82 1.15 -12.26
CA LEU A 102 -3.24 1.77 -11.00
C LEU A 102 -4.33 2.86 -11.17
N PRO A 103 -4.27 3.77 -12.18
CA PRO A 103 -5.34 4.76 -12.37
C PRO A 103 -6.72 4.11 -12.57
N ALA A 104 -6.79 3.03 -13.36
CA ALA A 104 -8.03 2.32 -13.63
C ALA A 104 -8.55 1.60 -12.37
N LEU A 105 -7.64 0.98 -11.60
CA LEU A 105 -7.96 0.35 -10.32
C LEU A 105 -8.55 1.34 -9.33
N LEU A 106 -7.91 2.49 -9.13
CA LEU A 106 -8.34 3.46 -8.13
C LEU A 106 -9.62 4.17 -8.56
N THR A 107 -9.78 4.45 -9.86
CA THR A 107 -11.05 4.92 -10.43
C THR A 107 -12.17 3.92 -10.17
N ALA A 108 -11.95 2.63 -10.45
CA ALA A 108 -12.94 1.59 -10.17
C ALA A 108 -13.27 1.52 -8.67
N ALA A 109 -12.27 1.62 -7.79
CA ALA A 109 -12.47 1.61 -6.35
C ALA A 109 -13.35 2.77 -5.86
N ARG A 110 -13.15 3.98 -6.40
CA ARG A 110 -14.00 5.13 -6.06
C ARG A 110 -15.45 4.93 -6.48
N ARG A 111 -15.69 4.43 -7.70
CA ARG A 111 -17.05 4.10 -8.19
C ARG A 111 -17.74 3.06 -7.31
N GLU A 112 -17.03 1.97 -7.01
CA GLU A 112 -17.55 0.80 -6.26
C GLU A 112 -17.70 1.06 -4.75
N THR A 113 -17.16 2.18 -4.25
CA THR A 113 -17.32 2.64 -2.86
C THR A 113 -18.30 3.81 -2.72
N SER A 114 -19.03 4.14 -3.79
CA SER A 114 -20.06 5.19 -3.82
C SER A 114 -19.55 6.56 -3.38
N VAL A 115 -18.31 6.89 -3.72
CA VAL A 115 -17.78 8.25 -3.58
C VAL A 115 -18.45 9.12 -4.64
N PRO A 116 -19.22 10.17 -4.30
CA PRO A 116 -19.89 10.99 -5.29
C PRO A 116 -18.87 11.66 -6.22
N PRO A 117 -19.09 11.71 -7.55
CA PRO A 117 -18.21 12.44 -8.46
C PRO A 117 -18.13 13.91 -8.02
N GLY A 118 -16.92 14.38 -7.70
CA GLY A 118 -16.65 15.73 -7.18
C GLY A 118 -16.58 15.84 -5.65
N GLN A 119 -16.90 14.80 -4.88
CA GLN A 119 -16.56 14.70 -3.45
C GLN A 119 -15.34 13.79 -3.26
N GLY A 120 -14.31 14.28 -2.58
CA GLY A 120 -12.98 13.69 -2.62
C GLY A 120 -12.26 14.14 -3.90
N THR A 121 -11.78 15.38 -3.89
CA THR A 121 -10.96 15.91 -4.98
C THR A 121 -9.65 15.15 -4.99
N ASP A 122 -9.45 14.33 -6.02
CA ASP A 122 -8.15 13.69 -6.21
C ASP A 122 -7.12 14.80 -6.45
N GLU A 123 -6.08 14.84 -5.64
CA GLU A 123 -4.97 15.76 -5.88
C GLU A 123 -4.08 15.10 -6.94
N ASP A 124 -4.15 15.61 -8.17
CA ASP A 124 -3.28 15.17 -9.26
C ASP A 124 -1.90 15.82 -9.09
N GLY A 125 -1.02 15.12 -8.36
CA GLY A 125 0.39 15.47 -8.31
C GLY A 125 1.16 14.80 -9.44
N ASP A 126 2.15 15.50 -9.97
CA ASP A 126 2.96 15.01 -11.09
C ASP A 126 3.65 13.68 -10.81
N PHE A 127 4.00 13.44 -9.54
CA PHE A 127 4.70 12.24 -9.10
C PHE A 127 3.78 11.23 -8.37
N TRP A 128 2.93 11.72 -7.47
CA TRP A 128 1.93 10.93 -6.74
C TRP A 128 0.55 11.54 -6.87
N ARG A 129 -0.46 10.68 -7.02
CA ARG A 129 -1.86 11.09 -7.00
C ARG A 129 -2.54 10.60 -5.73
N TRP A 130 -3.46 11.39 -5.22
CA TRP A 130 -4.13 11.09 -3.96
C TRP A 130 -5.58 10.80 -4.23
N HIS A 131 -6.03 9.63 -3.79
CA HIS A 131 -7.41 9.18 -3.97
C HIS A 131 -8.06 9.06 -2.60
N PHE A 132 -9.13 9.82 -2.39
CA PHE A 132 -9.89 9.78 -1.15
C PHE A 132 -11.04 8.78 -1.28
N LEU A 133 -10.99 7.71 -0.47
CA LEU A 133 -12.06 6.72 -0.34
C LEU A 133 -12.67 6.79 1.06
N PRO A 134 -13.89 6.26 1.27
CA PRO A 134 -14.58 6.37 2.56
C PRO A 134 -13.83 5.70 3.71
N THR A 135 -13.01 4.69 3.41
CA THR A 135 -12.33 3.84 4.39
C THR A 135 -10.81 4.01 4.39
N LEU A 136 -10.23 4.66 3.38
CA LEU A 136 -8.78 4.85 3.24
C LEU A 136 -8.38 5.97 2.29
N VAL A 137 -7.16 6.47 2.47
CA VAL A 137 -6.47 7.33 1.49
C VAL A 137 -5.52 6.45 0.68
N ALA A 138 -5.73 6.39 -0.63
CA ALA A 138 -4.85 5.67 -1.55
C ALA A 138 -3.88 6.65 -2.20
N ILE A 139 -2.58 6.41 -2.04
CA ILE A 139 -1.51 7.18 -2.67
C ILE A 139 -1.07 6.39 -3.89
N GLU A 140 -1.38 6.88 -5.08
CA GLU A 140 -0.97 6.28 -6.35
C GLU A 140 0.44 6.75 -6.69
N ALA A 141 1.42 5.83 -6.66
CA ALA A 141 2.71 6.09 -7.27
C ALA A 141 2.59 5.95 -8.79
N ARG A 142 2.86 7.02 -9.54
CA ARG A 142 2.89 6.96 -11.00
C ARG A 142 4.01 6.02 -11.47
N ALA A 143 3.89 5.47 -12.67
CA ALA A 143 4.85 4.49 -13.21
C ALA A 143 6.31 4.99 -13.17
N ALA A 144 6.55 6.29 -13.38
CA ALA A 144 7.88 6.90 -13.28
C ALA A 144 8.53 6.75 -11.89
N ALA A 145 7.73 6.63 -10.82
CA ALA A 145 8.24 6.45 -9.46
C ALA A 145 8.87 5.07 -9.22
N VAL A 146 8.48 4.07 -10.01
CA VAL A 146 8.95 2.67 -9.89
C VAL A 146 9.82 2.22 -11.06
N HIS A 147 9.96 3.06 -12.09
CA HIS A 147 10.76 2.77 -13.27
C HIS A 147 12.26 2.61 -12.91
N GLU A 148 12.94 1.69 -13.61
CA GLU A 148 14.40 1.57 -13.59
C GLU A 148 14.93 1.39 -15.03
N PRO A 149 16.06 2.02 -15.39
CA PRO A 149 16.91 2.86 -14.53
C PRO A 149 16.26 4.22 -14.20
N ALA A 150 16.18 4.57 -12.92
CA ALA A 150 15.60 5.84 -12.50
C ALA A 150 16.60 7.00 -12.69
N THR A 151 16.13 8.11 -13.26
CA THR A 151 16.92 9.34 -13.36
C THR A 151 17.20 9.94 -11.96
N PRO A 152 18.28 10.72 -11.78
CA PRO A 152 18.52 11.46 -10.54
C PRO A 152 17.34 12.33 -10.09
N TYR A 153 16.62 12.90 -11.07
CA TYR A 153 15.40 13.67 -10.85
C TYR A 153 14.28 12.83 -10.22
N GLU A 154 13.94 11.69 -10.83
CA GLU A 154 12.90 10.79 -10.33
C GLU A 154 13.23 10.24 -8.93
N ARG A 155 14.50 9.87 -8.70
CA ARG A 155 14.96 9.46 -7.37
C ARG A 155 14.85 10.58 -6.35
N GLY A 156 15.19 11.80 -6.74
CA GLY A 156 15.03 13.01 -5.93
C GLY A 156 13.57 13.24 -5.53
N LEU A 157 12.65 13.14 -6.49
CA LEU A 157 11.21 13.25 -6.25
C LEU A 157 10.71 12.17 -5.31
N TRP A 158 11.11 10.91 -5.50
CA TRP A 158 10.75 9.80 -4.61
C TRP A 158 11.13 10.08 -3.15
N TYR A 159 12.37 10.49 -2.90
CA TYR A 159 12.82 10.78 -1.54
C TYR A 159 12.16 12.02 -0.94
N ARG A 160 11.88 13.06 -1.74
CA ARG A 160 11.17 14.26 -1.29
C ARG A 160 9.71 13.98 -0.98
N ALA A 161 9.05 13.12 -1.75
CA ALA A 161 7.68 12.69 -1.50
C ALA A 161 7.58 11.89 -0.18
N LEU A 162 8.52 10.97 0.07
CA LEU A 162 8.62 10.26 1.35
C LEU A 162 8.94 11.21 2.52
N LEU A 163 9.80 12.20 2.32
CA LEU A 163 10.09 13.22 3.33
C LEU A 163 8.86 14.08 3.64
N ALA A 164 8.12 14.51 2.62
CA ALA A 164 6.89 15.28 2.78
C ALA A 164 5.85 14.50 3.59
N LEU A 165 5.69 13.19 3.33
CA LEU A 165 4.85 12.30 4.15
C LEU A 165 5.33 12.26 5.61
N ALA A 166 6.63 12.10 5.82
CA ALA A 166 7.22 12.06 7.16
C ALA A 166 7.09 13.39 7.92
N ASP A 167 7.07 14.51 7.22
CA ASP A 167 6.91 15.85 7.79
C ASP A 167 5.44 16.17 8.10
N GLN A 168 4.50 15.83 7.22
CA GLN A 168 3.08 16.18 7.36
C GLN A 168 2.27 15.16 8.21
N ARG A 169 2.73 13.91 8.31
CA ARG A 169 2.07 12.82 9.03
C ARG A 169 3.05 12.09 9.96
N GLU A 170 3.58 12.82 10.93
CA GLU A 170 4.77 12.45 11.71
C GLU A 170 4.68 11.11 12.47
N ARG A 171 3.51 10.77 13.03
CA ARG A 171 3.38 9.57 13.88
C ARG A 171 3.42 8.29 13.06
N LEU A 172 2.65 8.25 11.98
CA LEU A 172 2.52 7.09 11.11
C LEU A 172 2.34 7.55 9.67
N PRO A 173 3.43 7.84 8.93
CA PRO A 173 3.37 8.34 7.56
C PRO A 173 2.54 7.45 6.63
N LEU A 174 2.75 6.12 6.70
CA LEU A 174 2.01 5.11 5.94
C LEU A 174 1.50 4.00 6.85
N ASN A 175 0.34 3.45 6.51
CA ASN A 175 -0.24 2.29 7.18
C ASN A 175 0.10 0.98 6.47
N GLY A 176 0.56 1.02 5.21
CA GLY A 176 0.91 -0.16 4.43
C GLY A 176 1.24 0.18 2.98
N ILE A 177 1.70 -0.83 2.24
CA ILE A 177 2.00 -0.73 0.80
C ILE A 177 1.21 -1.80 0.06
N VAL A 178 0.58 -1.42 -1.04
CA VAL A 178 -0.08 -2.34 -1.99
C VAL A 178 0.79 -2.42 -3.23
N VAL A 179 1.38 -3.58 -3.46
CA VAL A 179 2.16 -3.87 -4.66
C VAL A 179 1.25 -4.48 -5.70
N CYS A 180 1.08 -3.79 -6.81
CA CYS A 180 0.20 -4.18 -7.90
C CYS A 180 1.01 -4.74 -9.07
N VAL A 181 0.58 -5.89 -9.59
CA VAL A 181 1.16 -6.53 -10.78
C VAL A 181 0.05 -6.98 -11.71
N ASN A 182 0.21 -6.75 -13.01
CA ASN A 182 -0.78 -7.17 -14.00
C ASN A 182 -0.75 -8.69 -14.20
N ALA A 183 -1.92 -9.32 -14.31
CA ALA A 183 -2.06 -10.76 -14.54
C ALA A 183 -1.28 -11.23 -15.78
N ILE A 184 -1.29 -10.46 -16.87
CA ILE A 184 -0.58 -10.81 -18.10
C ILE A 184 0.95 -10.83 -17.89
N ARG A 185 1.49 -9.93 -17.06
CA ARG A 185 2.93 -9.92 -16.73
C ARG A 185 3.34 -11.20 -16.00
N LEU A 186 2.47 -11.76 -15.16
CA LEU A 186 2.72 -13.01 -14.45
C LEU A 186 2.70 -14.25 -15.35
N GLN A 187 2.16 -14.15 -16.57
CA GLN A 187 2.23 -15.22 -17.58
C GLN A 187 3.51 -15.16 -18.42
N GLY A 188 4.30 -14.09 -18.27
CA GLY A 188 5.56 -13.91 -18.96
C GLY A 188 6.67 -14.83 -18.45
N ASP A 189 7.85 -14.66 -19.03
CA ASP A 189 9.04 -15.40 -18.62
C ASP A 189 9.44 -15.09 -17.17
N ALA A 190 9.92 -16.12 -16.47
CA ALA A 190 10.24 -16.06 -15.04
C ALA A 190 11.34 -15.03 -14.73
N GLN A 191 12.29 -14.79 -15.65
CA GLN A 191 13.33 -13.80 -15.44
C GLN A 191 12.76 -12.38 -15.44
N HIS A 192 11.84 -12.08 -16.36
CA HIS A 192 11.16 -10.79 -16.41
C HIS A 192 10.28 -10.58 -15.17
N VAL A 193 9.54 -11.60 -14.75
CA VAL A 193 8.71 -11.54 -13.53
C VAL A 193 9.58 -11.29 -12.29
N ALA A 194 10.74 -11.96 -12.18
CA ALA A 194 11.67 -11.75 -11.09
C ALA A 194 12.28 -10.34 -11.12
N ALA A 195 12.64 -9.83 -12.30
CA ALA A 195 13.14 -8.46 -12.45
C ALA A 195 12.10 -7.42 -12.03
N ASP A 196 10.84 -7.59 -12.44
CA ASP A 196 9.72 -6.73 -12.04
C ASP A 196 9.52 -6.72 -10.52
N ALA A 197 9.52 -7.91 -9.91
CA ALA A 197 9.42 -8.06 -8.46
C ALA A 197 10.61 -7.42 -7.71
N ALA A 198 11.83 -7.55 -8.24
CA ALA A 198 13.03 -6.98 -7.64
C ALA A 198 13.00 -5.45 -7.63
N ARG A 199 12.56 -4.81 -8.73
CA ARG A 199 12.40 -3.34 -8.80
C ARG A 199 11.38 -2.84 -7.77
N LEU A 200 10.20 -3.46 -7.74
CA LEU A 200 9.14 -3.07 -6.80
C LEU A 200 9.56 -3.30 -5.36
N ARG A 201 10.25 -4.41 -5.08
CA ARG A 201 10.86 -4.67 -3.78
C ARG A 201 11.83 -3.57 -3.35
N GLN A 202 12.70 -3.12 -4.25
CA GLN A 202 13.63 -2.03 -3.91
C GLN A 202 12.88 -0.79 -3.43
N ARG A 203 11.76 -0.41 -4.08
CA ARG A 203 10.94 0.73 -3.65
C ARG A 203 10.24 0.47 -2.32
N VAL A 204 9.76 -0.74 -2.07
CA VAL A 204 9.21 -1.14 -0.76
C VAL A 204 10.26 -0.99 0.34
N ASP A 205 11.45 -1.56 0.12
CA ASP A 205 12.55 -1.55 1.07
C ASP A 205 13.04 -0.12 1.33
N GLU A 206 13.16 0.70 0.28
CA GLU A 206 13.48 2.13 0.42
C GLU A 206 12.43 2.89 1.24
N ALA A 207 11.14 2.70 0.96
CA ALA A 207 10.07 3.35 1.72
C ALA A 207 10.09 2.91 3.19
N ALA A 208 10.26 1.61 3.47
CA ALA A 208 10.32 1.08 4.82
C ALA A 208 11.56 1.56 5.59
N GLU A 209 12.74 1.57 4.97
CA GLU A 209 14.00 2.05 5.56
C GLU A 209 13.91 3.54 5.89
N LEU A 210 13.47 4.35 4.93
CA LEU A 210 13.49 5.81 5.04
C LEU A 210 12.43 6.33 6.00
N LEU A 211 11.23 5.74 6.00
CA LEU A 211 10.18 6.05 6.97
C LEU A 211 10.44 5.39 8.33
N ARG A 212 11.36 4.42 8.40
CA ARG A 212 11.64 3.57 9.58
C ARG A 212 10.36 2.99 10.16
N LEU A 213 9.60 2.31 9.31
CA LEU A 213 8.33 1.67 9.65
C LEU A 213 8.37 0.20 9.26
N GLN A 214 7.73 -0.65 10.06
CA GLN A 214 7.38 -2.00 9.64
C GLN A 214 6.03 -1.96 8.94
N LEU A 215 6.02 -1.98 7.60
CA LEU A 215 4.80 -1.83 6.83
C LEU A 215 4.19 -3.19 6.45
N PRO A 216 2.88 -3.40 6.66
CA PRO A 216 2.17 -4.49 6.02
C PRO A 216 2.17 -4.28 4.51
N ILE A 217 2.40 -5.37 3.76
CA ILE A 217 2.44 -5.34 2.31
C ILE A 217 1.41 -6.31 1.74
N TYR A 218 0.63 -5.81 0.79
CA TYR A 218 -0.37 -6.57 0.06
C TYR A 218 0.08 -6.77 -1.37
N LEU A 219 -0.09 -7.99 -1.89
CA LEU A 219 0.11 -8.28 -3.30
C LEU A 219 -1.26 -8.25 -3.99
N LEU A 220 -1.40 -7.41 -5.01
CA LEU A 220 -2.63 -7.24 -5.76
C LEU A 220 -2.38 -7.58 -7.23
N VAL A 221 -3.07 -8.60 -7.74
CA VAL A 221 -3.04 -8.95 -9.16
C VAL A 221 -4.15 -8.19 -9.87
N THR A 222 -3.78 -7.26 -10.74
CA THR A 222 -4.70 -6.45 -11.54
C THR A 222 -4.87 -7.03 -12.94
N GLY A 223 -5.79 -6.49 -13.74
CA GLY A 223 -5.90 -6.85 -15.15
C GLY A 223 -6.64 -8.16 -15.42
N LEU A 224 -7.45 -8.66 -14.47
CA LEU A 224 -8.25 -9.87 -14.71
C LEU A 224 -9.22 -9.71 -15.89
N GLU A 225 -9.66 -8.48 -16.18
CA GLU A 225 -10.52 -8.18 -17.30
C GLU A 225 -9.90 -8.42 -18.68
N ARG A 226 -8.57 -8.62 -18.72
CA ARG A 226 -7.81 -8.93 -19.93
C ARG A 226 -7.70 -10.43 -20.19
N LEU A 227 -8.07 -11.27 -19.23
CA LEU A 227 -7.99 -12.72 -19.38
C LEU A 227 -9.16 -13.25 -20.22
N ALA A 228 -8.85 -14.24 -21.07
CA ALA A 228 -9.85 -14.90 -21.89
C ALA A 228 -10.99 -15.49 -21.04
N GLY A 229 -12.23 -15.24 -21.43
CA GLY A 229 -13.43 -15.73 -20.74
C GLY A 229 -13.91 -14.87 -19.56
N TYR A 230 -13.21 -13.78 -19.22
CA TYR A 230 -13.61 -12.89 -18.13
C TYR A 230 -15.03 -12.31 -18.31
N GLU A 231 -15.38 -11.82 -19.51
CA GLU A 231 -16.69 -11.20 -19.73
C GLU A 231 -17.84 -12.15 -19.40
N ILE A 232 -17.78 -13.38 -19.92
CA ILE A 232 -18.78 -14.42 -19.67
C ILE A 232 -18.84 -14.79 -18.18
N LEU A 233 -17.68 -14.90 -17.52
CA LEU A 233 -17.63 -15.14 -16.09
C LEU A 233 -18.32 -14.02 -15.31
N ARG A 234 -17.96 -12.76 -15.57
CA ARG A 234 -18.50 -11.57 -14.91
C ARG A 234 -20.02 -11.45 -15.08
N GLU A 235 -20.53 -11.71 -16.28
CA GLU A 235 -21.97 -11.74 -16.56
C GLU A 235 -22.69 -12.84 -15.79
N THR A 236 -22.02 -13.98 -15.59
CA THR A 236 -22.60 -15.13 -14.87
C THR A 236 -22.54 -14.94 -13.35
N LEU A 237 -21.65 -14.10 -12.84
CA LEU A 237 -21.52 -13.84 -11.41
C LEU A 237 -22.63 -12.91 -10.90
N PRO A 238 -23.33 -13.29 -9.81
CA PRO A 238 -24.25 -12.39 -9.12
C PRO A 238 -23.53 -11.13 -8.62
N ALA A 239 -24.22 -10.00 -8.61
CA ALA A 239 -23.64 -8.71 -8.18
C ALA A 239 -22.99 -8.79 -6.79
N ALA A 240 -23.62 -9.49 -5.83
CA ALA A 240 -23.06 -9.69 -4.50
C ALA A 240 -21.72 -10.46 -4.50
N VAL A 241 -21.53 -11.40 -5.44
CA VAL A 241 -20.27 -12.15 -5.58
C VAL A 241 -19.21 -11.29 -6.28
N ARG A 242 -19.62 -10.46 -7.25
CA ARG A 242 -18.71 -9.48 -7.88
C ARG A 242 -18.19 -8.43 -6.89
N ALA A 243 -18.99 -8.06 -5.89
CA ALA A 243 -18.57 -7.09 -4.87
C ALA A 243 -17.57 -7.68 -3.86
N GLN A 244 -17.59 -9.00 -3.62
CA GLN A 244 -16.72 -9.68 -2.64
C GLN A 244 -15.25 -9.69 -3.08
N ALA A 245 -14.33 -9.60 -2.12
CA ALA A 245 -12.92 -9.71 -2.42
C ALA A 245 -12.53 -11.14 -2.86
N LEU A 246 -11.83 -11.24 -3.98
CA LEU A 246 -11.21 -12.48 -4.45
C LEU A 246 -9.74 -12.50 -4.00
N GLY A 247 -9.42 -13.37 -3.04
CA GLY A 247 -8.08 -13.44 -2.47
C GLY A 247 -8.01 -14.22 -1.17
N HIS A 248 -6.86 -14.16 -0.53
CA HIS A 248 -6.61 -14.75 0.77
C HIS A 248 -5.76 -13.81 1.65
N ARG A 249 -6.16 -13.67 2.91
CA ARG A 249 -5.49 -12.85 3.93
C ARG A 249 -4.75 -13.77 4.91
N LEU A 250 -3.51 -13.42 5.23
CA LEU A 250 -2.70 -14.14 6.20
C LEU A 250 -3.09 -13.81 7.64
N SER A 251 -3.15 -14.83 8.48
CA SER A 251 -3.32 -14.66 9.92
C SER A 251 -2.15 -13.88 10.53
N TYR A 252 -2.43 -13.08 11.57
CA TYR A 252 -1.46 -12.20 12.24
C TYR A 252 -0.23 -12.95 12.80
N THR A 253 -0.45 -14.18 13.27
CA THR A 253 0.58 -15.03 13.88
C THR A 253 1.36 -15.86 12.86
N ALA A 254 0.89 -15.94 11.62
CA ALA A 254 1.57 -16.67 10.57
C ALA A 254 2.67 -15.80 9.97
N ALA A 255 3.92 -16.08 10.32
CA ALA A 255 5.05 -15.63 9.52
C ALA A 255 5.00 -16.38 8.18
N ALA A 256 4.29 -15.81 7.20
CA ALA A 256 4.29 -16.34 5.83
C ALA A 256 5.58 -15.98 5.07
N ALA A 257 6.55 -15.36 5.74
CA ALA A 257 7.87 -15.09 5.19
C ALA A 257 8.44 -16.40 4.61
N GLY A 258 8.53 -16.46 3.28
CA GLY A 258 9.06 -17.61 2.55
C GLY A 258 8.08 -18.76 2.26
N ARG A 259 6.76 -18.64 2.49
CA ARG A 259 5.78 -19.70 2.15
C ARG A 259 4.62 -19.20 1.28
N PRO A 260 4.88 -18.83 0.02
CA PRO A 260 3.84 -18.35 -0.89
C PRO A 260 2.74 -19.38 -1.17
N ASP A 261 3.06 -20.67 -1.05
CA ASP A 261 2.10 -21.76 -1.23
C ASP A 261 0.94 -21.71 -0.22
N ALA A 262 1.16 -21.16 0.98
CA ALA A 262 0.12 -21.00 1.99
C ALA A 262 -1.00 -20.05 1.55
N LEU A 263 -0.74 -19.15 0.59
CA LEU A 263 -1.72 -18.23 0.02
C LEU A 263 -2.36 -18.76 -1.26
N PHE A 264 -1.63 -19.58 -2.02
CA PHE A 264 -2.11 -20.10 -3.31
C PHE A 264 -3.11 -21.25 -3.16
N GLU A 265 -2.86 -22.18 -2.23
CA GLU A 265 -3.72 -23.36 -2.07
C GLU A 265 -5.18 -22.99 -1.72
N PRO A 266 -5.45 -22.10 -0.74
CA PRO A 266 -6.82 -21.69 -0.43
C PRO A 266 -7.49 -20.97 -1.61
N LEU A 267 -6.72 -20.19 -2.37
CA LEU A 267 -7.23 -19.51 -3.55
C LEU A 267 -7.59 -20.51 -4.66
N ALA A 268 -6.74 -21.50 -4.92
CA ALA A 268 -6.98 -22.54 -5.91
C ALA A 268 -8.24 -23.35 -5.59
N LEU A 269 -8.43 -23.74 -4.33
CA LEU A 269 -9.65 -24.42 -3.86
C LEU A 269 -10.89 -23.55 -4.05
N ARG A 270 -10.82 -22.26 -3.70
CA ARG A 270 -11.93 -21.31 -3.89
C ARG A 270 -12.29 -21.11 -5.36
N LEU A 271 -11.29 -21.00 -6.24
CA LEU A 271 -11.48 -20.91 -7.68
C LEU A 271 -12.08 -22.19 -8.27
N HIS A 272 -11.66 -23.36 -7.78
CA HIS A 272 -12.24 -24.64 -8.17
C HIS A 272 -13.72 -24.74 -7.77
N ALA A 273 -14.06 -24.39 -6.52
CA ALA A 273 -15.44 -24.37 -6.04
C ALA A 273 -16.30 -23.37 -6.83
N LEU A 274 -15.78 -22.18 -7.12
CA LEU A 274 -16.44 -21.19 -7.96
C LEU A 274 -16.73 -21.76 -9.36
N ARG A 275 -15.72 -22.39 -9.99
CA ARG A 275 -15.88 -23.03 -11.30
C ARG A 275 -17.00 -24.06 -11.29
N MET A 276 -17.01 -24.97 -10.32
CA MET A 276 -18.04 -26.01 -10.23
C MET A 276 -19.43 -25.41 -10.05
N GLY A 277 -19.56 -24.40 -9.19
CA GLY A 277 -20.82 -23.67 -8.99
C GLY A 277 -21.33 -22.99 -10.26
N LEU A 278 -20.45 -22.33 -11.02
CA LEU A 278 -20.83 -21.64 -12.26
C LEU A 278 -21.15 -22.62 -13.39
N LEU A 279 -20.34 -23.66 -13.58
CA LEU A 279 -20.54 -24.65 -14.65
C LEU A 279 -21.83 -25.45 -14.46
N SER A 280 -22.25 -25.74 -13.22
CA SER A 280 -23.50 -26.46 -12.95
C SER A 280 -24.76 -25.70 -13.37
N ARG A 281 -24.67 -24.36 -13.47
CA ARG A 281 -25.80 -23.47 -13.78
C ARG A 281 -25.79 -22.93 -15.20
N GLN A 282 -24.75 -23.24 -15.99
CA GLN A 282 -24.59 -22.73 -17.34
C GLN A 282 -24.90 -23.83 -18.36
N PRO A 283 -26.05 -23.78 -19.06
CA PRO A 283 -26.44 -24.81 -20.00
C PRO A 283 -25.64 -24.72 -21.32
N GLU A 284 -25.23 -23.52 -21.72
CA GLU A 284 -24.61 -23.28 -23.02
C GLU A 284 -23.14 -23.76 -23.06
N PRO A 285 -22.77 -24.65 -24.00
CA PRO A 285 -21.40 -25.19 -24.09
C PRO A 285 -20.32 -24.11 -24.26
N ALA A 286 -20.56 -23.09 -25.10
CA ALA A 286 -19.60 -22.02 -25.35
C ALA A 286 -19.33 -21.19 -24.08
N ARG A 287 -20.37 -20.86 -23.31
CA ARG A 287 -20.22 -20.13 -22.03
C ARG A 287 -19.52 -20.98 -20.97
N ARG A 288 -19.81 -22.28 -20.90
CA ARG A 288 -19.08 -23.22 -20.02
C ARG A 288 -17.59 -23.26 -20.36
N GLN A 289 -17.25 -23.34 -21.65
CA GLN A 289 -15.86 -23.30 -22.09
C GLN A 289 -15.17 -22.00 -21.71
N ALA A 290 -15.82 -20.85 -21.89
CA ALA A 290 -15.27 -19.55 -21.50
C ALA A 290 -15.00 -19.45 -19.99
N ILE A 291 -15.93 -19.91 -19.15
CA ILE A 291 -15.75 -19.97 -17.68
C ILE A 291 -14.59 -20.88 -17.30
N HIS A 292 -14.50 -22.06 -17.93
CA HIS A 292 -13.40 -22.98 -17.70
C HIS A 292 -12.06 -22.35 -18.10
N ALA A 293 -11.98 -21.76 -19.29
CA ALA A 293 -10.79 -21.09 -19.79
C ALA A 293 -10.31 -19.98 -18.85
N PHE A 294 -11.21 -19.12 -18.35
CA PHE A 294 -10.85 -18.08 -17.40
C PHE A 294 -10.21 -18.64 -16.12
N VAL A 295 -10.79 -19.70 -15.56
CA VAL A 295 -10.25 -20.32 -14.33
C VAL A 295 -8.89 -20.97 -14.59
N GLU A 296 -8.69 -21.59 -15.75
CA GLU A 296 -7.37 -22.13 -16.13
C GLU A 296 -6.35 -21.01 -16.38
N GLN A 297 -6.74 -19.87 -16.95
CA GLN A 297 -5.88 -18.69 -17.07
C GLN A 297 -5.42 -18.17 -15.71
N LEU A 298 -6.32 -18.12 -14.71
CA LEU A 298 -5.96 -17.78 -13.33
C LEU A 298 -4.99 -18.78 -12.71
N ARG A 299 -5.21 -20.08 -12.92
CA ARG A 299 -4.30 -21.13 -12.42
C ARG A 299 -2.92 -21.03 -13.09
N ALA A 300 -2.87 -20.66 -14.37
CA ALA A 300 -1.63 -20.45 -15.10
C ALA A 300 -0.80 -19.26 -14.55
N LEU A 301 -1.38 -18.36 -13.75
CA LEU A 301 -0.63 -17.29 -13.08
C LEU A 301 0.23 -17.80 -11.91
N GLN A 302 -0.07 -18.99 -11.38
CA GLN A 302 0.54 -19.47 -10.14
C GLN A 302 2.07 -19.56 -10.18
N PRO A 303 2.73 -20.04 -11.26
CA PRO A 303 4.19 -20.07 -11.32
C PRO A 303 4.81 -18.67 -11.27
N GLY A 304 4.33 -17.73 -12.10
CA GLY A 304 4.83 -16.35 -12.10
C GLY A 304 4.55 -15.64 -10.77
N LEU A 305 3.37 -15.85 -10.19
CA LEU A 305 3.02 -15.28 -8.89
C LEU A 305 3.90 -15.83 -7.76
N ARG A 306 4.29 -17.10 -7.82
CA ARG A 306 5.27 -17.70 -6.89
C ARG A 306 6.63 -17.03 -7.04
N THR A 307 7.14 -16.91 -8.26
CA THR A 307 8.42 -16.22 -8.54
C THR A 307 8.39 -14.78 -8.03
N PHE A 308 7.30 -14.05 -8.33
CA PHE A 308 7.13 -12.66 -7.91
C PHE A 308 7.09 -12.54 -6.38
N ALA A 309 6.29 -13.38 -5.71
CA ALA A 309 6.16 -13.35 -4.25
C ALA A 309 7.46 -13.74 -3.53
N GLN A 310 8.18 -14.75 -4.03
CA GLN A 310 9.50 -15.13 -3.50
C GLN A 310 10.46 -13.95 -3.58
N GLN A 311 10.59 -13.34 -4.75
CA GLN A 311 11.50 -12.22 -4.94
C GLN A 311 11.11 -11.01 -4.09
N LEU A 312 9.81 -10.70 -3.98
CA LEU A 312 9.30 -9.55 -3.22
C LEU A 312 9.44 -9.70 -1.70
N PHE A 313 9.21 -10.91 -1.17
CA PHE A 313 9.13 -11.17 0.28
C PHE A 313 10.31 -11.98 0.84
N ASP A 314 11.29 -12.34 0.02
CA ASP A 314 12.48 -13.02 0.50
C ASP A 314 13.16 -12.23 1.61
N ALA A 315 13.69 -12.93 2.62
CA ALA A 315 14.26 -12.28 3.80
C ALA A 315 15.35 -11.25 3.40
N PRO A 316 15.33 -10.03 3.95
CA PRO A 316 16.36 -9.04 3.66
C PRO A 316 17.72 -9.57 4.12
N ARG A 317 18.70 -9.56 3.22
CA ARG A 317 20.11 -9.79 3.56
C ARG A 317 20.61 -8.57 4.33
N GLY A 318 20.45 -8.55 5.66
CA GLY A 318 21.06 -7.51 6.50
C GLY A 318 20.22 -6.93 7.64
N GLY A 319 19.37 -7.71 8.31
CA GLY A 319 18.79 -7.31 9.62
C GLY A 319 17.77 -6.16 9.61
N HIS A 320 17.38 -5.66 8.44
CA HIS A 320 16.27 -4.71 8.30
C HIS A 320 14.95 -5.42 8.57
N ALA A 321 13.97 -4.72 9.15
CA ALA A 321 12.66 -5.29 9.39
C ALA A 321 12.00 -5.65 8.05
N GLY A 322 11.90 -6.96 7.77
CA GLY A 322 11.48 -7.45 6.46
C GLY A 322 10.05 -7.06 6.10
N ALA A 323 9.83 -6.96 4.78
CA ALA A 323 8.53 -6.87 4.15
C ALA A 323 7.54 -7.89 4.75
N ARG A 324 6.48 -7.42 5.42
CA ARG A 324 5.49 -8.31 6.05
C ARG A 324 4.32 -8.55 5.10
N TRP A 325 4.36 -9.66 4.38
CA TRP A 325 3.25 -10.06 3.52
C TRP A 325 1.96 -10.27 4.34
N ARG A 326 0.86 -9.61 3.93
CA ARG A 326 -0.44 -9.68 4.61
C ARG A 326 -1.53 -10.37 3.82
N GLY A 327 -1.45 -10.35 2.50
CA GLY A 327 -2.48 -10.96 1.68
C GLY A 327 -2.19 -10.88 0.20
N LEU A 328 -2.91 -11.70 -0.53
CA LEU A 328 -2.95 -11.77 -1.98
C LEU A 328 -4.39 -11.55 -2.42
N TYR A 329 -4.62 -10.60 -3.32
CA TYR A 329 -5.93 -10.32 -3.89
C TYR A 329 -5.85 -10.20 -5.40
N LEU A 330 -6.96 -10.46 -6.08
CA LEU A 330 -7.09 -10.43 -7.52
C LEU A 330 -8.28 -9.54 -7.87
N VAL A 331 -8.10 -8.62 -8.80
CA VAL A 331 -9.10 -7.60 -9.15
C VAL A 331 -9.21 -7.39 -10.65
N ALA A 332 -10.44 -7.17 -11.10
CA ALA A 332 -10.72 -6.66 -12.44
C ALA A 332 -11.06 -5.17 -12.33
N ALA A 333 -10.33 -4.33 -13.06
CA ALA A 333 -10.43 -2.88 -13.00
C ALA A 333 -10.79 -2.29 -14.36
N GLY A 334 -11.76 -2.90 -15.05
CA GLY A 334 -12.27 -2.37 -16.31
C GLY A 334 -13.18 -1.14 -16.13
N ASP A 335 -13.58 -0.55 -17.26
CA ASP A 335 -14.52 0.58 -17.32
C ASP A 335 -15.89 0.23 -16.70
N GLU A 336 -16.80 1.20 -16.59
CA GLU A 336 -17.99 1.23 -15.70
C GLU A 336 -18.75 -0.08 -15.43
N ASN A 337 -18.76 -1.05 -16.35
CA ASN A 337 -19.40 -2.35 -16.14
C ASN A 337 -18.45 -3.56 -16.07
N ARG A 338 -17.15 -3.39 -16.27
CA ARG A 338 -16.17 -4.47 -16.34
C ARG A 338 -15.37 -4.65 -15.05
N SER A 339 -15.64 -3.90 -13.98
CA SER A 339 -15.02 -4.09 -12.67
C SER A 339 -15.58 -5.29 -11.90
N ALA A 340 -14.72 -5.96 -11.14
CA ALA A 340 -15.10 -7.01 -10.21
C ALA A 340 -14.04 -7.17 -9.10
N PHE A 341 -14.51 -7.60 -7.94
CA PHE A 341 -13.74 -7.91 -6.73
C PHE A 341 -13.05 -6.72 -6.05
N VAL A 342 -13.46 -5.49 -6.40
CA VAL A 342 -12.85 -4.24 -5.91
C VAL A 342 -13.52 -3.73 -4.63
N SER A 343 -14.87 -3.74 -4.57
CA SER A 343 -15.62 -3.05 -3.50
C SER A 343 -15.22 -3.49 -2.09
N ASP A 344 -15.39 -4.78 -1.76
CA ASP A 344 -15.09 -5.32 -0.42
C ASP A 344 -13.58 -5.27 -0.09
N LEU A 345 -12.70 -5.35 -1.10
CA LEU A 345 -11.26 -5.21 -0.91
C LEU A 345 -10.90 -3.85 -0.29
N PHE A 346 -11.41 -2.76 -0.86
CA PHE A 346 -11.14 -1.39 -0.41
C PHE A 346 -11.94 -1.01 0.84
N GLN A 347 -13.16 -1.53 1.00
CA GLN A 347 -13.99 -1.20 2.17
C GLN A 347 -13.61 -1.97 3.42
N ARG A 348 -13.19 -3.25 3.29
CA ARG A 348 -13.07 -4.15 4.43
C ARG A 348 -11.66 -4.69 4.63
N PHE A 349 -11.00 -5.14 3.57
CA PHE A 349 -9.76 -5.92 3.72
C PHE A 349 -8.50 -5.06 3.87
N LEU A 350 -8.30 -4.08 2.98
CA LEU A 350 -7.17 -3.17 3.04
C LEU A 350 -7.11 -2.31 4.32
N PRO A 351 -8.23 -1.70 4.80
CA PRO A 351 -8.19 -0.87 6.00
C PRO A 351 -8.08 -1.67 7.31
N ALA A 352 -8.39 -2.97 7.31
CA ALA A 352 -8.46 -3.77 8.53
C ALA A 352 -7.12 -4.05 9.23
N ASP A 353 -5.97 -3.76 8.62
CA ASP A 353 -4.63 -3.91 9.23
C ASP A 353 -4.05 -2.56 9.74
N GLN A 354 -4.87 -1.52 9.91
CA GLN A 354 -4.45 -0.24 10.53
C GLN A 354 -3.51 -0.35 11.75
N PRO A 355 -3.73 -1.24 12.75
CA PRO A 355 -2.88 -1.29 13.95
C PRO A 355 -1.54 -2.01 13.75
N LEU A 356 -1.23 -2.48 12.53
CA LEU A 356 -0.08 -3.34 12.29
C LEU A 356 1.21 -2.59 11.92
N ALA A 357 1.10 -1.36 11.45
CA ALA A 357 2.27 -0.54 11.17
C ALA A 357 2.87 -0.01 12.49
N ARG A 358 4.18 -0.24 12.70
CA ARG A 358 4.91 0.06 13.94
C ARG A 358 6.26 0.71 13.71
#